data_AF-A0A6P0U6T8-F1
#
_entry.id   AF-A0A6P0U6T8-F1
#
_cell.length_a   1.000
_cell.length_b   1.000
_cell.length_c   1.000
_cell.angle_alpha   90.00
_cell.angle_beta   90.00
_cell.angle_gamma   90.00
#
_symmetry.space_group_name_H-M   'P 1'
#
loop_
_entity.id
_entity.type
_entity.pdbx_description
1 polymer ?
#
loop_
_entity_poly.entity_id
_entity_poly.type
_entity_poly.pdbx_seq_one_letter_code
_entity_poly.pdbx_strand_id
1 'polypeptide(L)'
;ANISSELVEKILSVYSYVDAIEQRQRPRHEIVIDHRFPMERWGNVEETHNLNMSETEIKQKFQLLKKDSGGNHNLLKSRSCECCIKTGKRGTPLGVKFWYQGNENWPRNIPQVGKDAETGCIGCGWYNFDIWRNTLNQKLTEFKQDN
;
A
#
# COMPACT_ATOMS: atom_id res chain seq x y z
N ALA A 1 -10.59 -10.36 3.08
CA ALA A 1 -11.48 -10.67 1.94
C ALA A 1 -10.96 -11.89 1.19
N ASN A 2 -11.84 -12.73 0.65
CA ASN A 2 -11.44 -13.88 -0.19
C ASN A 2 -11.31 -13.41 -1.65
N ILE A 3 -10.10 -13.47 -2.22
CA ILE A 3 -9.84 -13.12 -3.62
C ILE A 3 -9.91 -14.42 -4.43
N SER A 4 -10.72 -14.46 -5.49
CA SER A 4 -10.83 -15.66 -6.33
C SER A 4 -9.48 -16.01 -6.99
N SER A 5 -9.25 -17.30 -7.26
CA SER A 5 -8.01 -17.77 -7.90
C SER A 5 -7.74 -17.10 -9.25
N GLU A 6 -8.78 -16.88 -10.06
CA GLU A 6 -8.68 -16.18 -11.34
C GLU A 6 -8.19 -14.74 -11.18
N LEU A 7 -8.74 -14.03 -10.20
CA LEU A 7 -8.34 -12.66 -9.91
C LEU A 7 -6.92 -12.62 -9.31
N VAL A 8 -6.53 -13.61 -8.51
CA VAL A 8 -5.15 -13.76 -8.02
C VAL A 8 -4.16 -13.83 -9.18
N GLU A 9 -4.37 -14.70 -10.17
CA GLU A 9 -3.48 -14.80 -11.35
C GLU A 9 -3.39 -13.48 -12.12
N LYS A 10 -4.54 -12.82 -12.29
CA LYS A 10 -4.63 -11.54 -12.99
C LYS A 10 -3.82 -10.47 -12.26
N ILE A 11 -4.00 -10.32 -10.94
CA ILE A 11 -3.27 -9.35 -10.13
C ILE A 11 -1.77 -9.62 -10.22
N LEU A 12 -1.32 -10.86 -10.04
CA LEU A 12 0.10 -11.21 -10.10
C LEU A 12 0.72 -10.88 -11.46
N SER A 13 -0.01 -11.14 -12.55
CA SER A 13 0.42 -10.83 -13.91
C SER A 13 0.53 -9.32 -14.17
N VAL A 14 -0.45 -8.52 -13.71
CA VAL A 14 -0.45 -7.05 -13.83
C VAL A 14 0.80 -6.43 -13.18
N TYR A 15 1.29 -7.03 -12.10
CA TYR A 15 2.50 -6.59 -11.40
C TYR A 15 3.76 -7.31 -11.86
N SER A 16 3.66 -8.23 -12.82
CA SER A 16 4.77 -9.08 -13.27
C SER A 16 5.51 -9.78 -12.12
N TYR A 17 4.79 -10.12 -11.05
CA TYR A 17 5.34 -10.72 -9.82
C TYR A 17 6.40 -9.86 -9.10
N VAL A 18 6.40 -8.55 -9.31
CA VAL A 18 7.35 -7.62 -8.67
C VAL A 18 6.80 -7.12 -7.34
N ASP A 19 7.58 -7.28 -6.27
CA ASP A 19 7.19 -6.77 -4.95
C ASP A 19 7.39 -5.24 -4.84
N ALA A 20 6.45 -4.58 -4.18
CA ALA A 20 6.37 -3.11 -4.15
C ALA A 20 7.50 -2.44 -3.36
N ILE A 21 8.15 -3.16 -2.43
CA ILE A 21 9.13 -2.58 -1.49
C ILE A 21 10.56 -2.76 -2.00
N GLU A 22 10.99 -4.01 -2.23
CA GLU A 22 12.33 -4.35 -2.71
C GLU A 22 12.46 -4.23 -4.23
N GLN A 23 11.34 -4.09 -4.97
CA GLN A 23 11.33 -4.00 -6.43
C GLN A 23 11.97 -5.21 -7.12
N ARG A 24 11.75 -6.40 -6.55
CA ARG A 24 12.26 -7.66 -7.11
C ARG A 24 11.11 -8.51 -7.61
N GLN A 25 11.32 -9.15 -8.75
CA GLN A 25 10.46 -10.23 -9.19
C GLN A 25 10.64 -11.43 -8.25
N ARG A 26 9.54 -12.07 -7.85
CA ARG A 26 9.58 -13.20 -6.92
C ARG A 26 8.79 -14.41 -7.42
N PRO A 27 9.15 -15.62 -6.97
CA PRO A 27 8.28 -16.77 -7.09
C PRO A 27 6.92 -16.52 -6.44
N ARG A 28 5.86 -17.11 -7.00
CA ARG A 28 4.48 -17.00 -6.49
C ARG A 28 4.38 -17.28 -4.99
N HIS A 29 5.07 -18.29 -4.47
CA HIS A 29 4.97 -18.71 -3.08
C HIS A 29 5.64 -17.75 -2.09
N GLU A 30 6.45 -16.79 -2.58
CA GLU A 30 7.13 -15.76 -1.78
C GLU A 30 6.43 -14.41 -1.84
N ILE A 31 5.26 -14.31 -2.48
CA ILE A 31 4.53 -13.06 -2.66
C ILE A 31 3.10 -13.18 -2.13
N VAL A 32 2.63 -12.09 -1.54
CA VAL A 32 1.25 -11.97 -1.06
C VAL A 32 0.61 -10.74 -1.71
N ILE A 33 -0.62 -10.91 -2.16
CA ILE A 33 -1.48 -9.81 -2.58
C ILE A 33 -2.03 -9.16 -1.32
N ASP A 34 -1.80 -7.87 -1.17
CA ASP A 34 -2.31 -7.09 -0.05
C ASP A 34 -3.13 -5.89 -0.55
N HIS A 35 -4.16 -5.51 0.21
CA HIS A 35 -4.96 -4.32 -0.11
C HIS A 35 -4.17 -3.06 0.23
N ARG A 36 -4.22 -2.05 -0.63
CA ARG A 36 -3.66 -0.72 -0.36
C ARG A 36 -4.37 -0.09 0.84
N PHE A 37 -5.69 -0.09 0.82
CA PHE A 37 -6.50 0.32 1.97
C PHE A 37 -6.46 -0.77 3.06
N PRO A 38 -5.93 -0.47 4.27
CA PRO A 38 -5.79 -1.47 5.33
C PRO A 38 -7.16 -2.01 5.78
N MET A 39 -7.29 -3.34 5.84
CA MET A 39 -8.54 -4.00 6.23
C MET A 39 -9.01 -3.58 7.62
N GLU A 40 -8.09 -3.28 8.52
CA GLU A 40 -8.37 -2.78 9.88
C GLU A 40 -9.15 -1.45 9.88
N ARG A 41 -9.19 -0.73 8.74
CA ARG A 41 -9.93 0.52 8.58
C ARG A 41 -11.26 0.36 7.85
N TRP A 42 -11.59 -0.82 7.31
CA TRP A 42 -12.81 -1.00 6.50
C TRP A 42 -14.11 -0.83 7.31
N GLY A 43 -14.07 -1.09 8.61
CA GLY A 43 -15.27 -1.10 9.45
C GLY A 43 -16.19 -2.25 9.05
N ASN A 44 -17.46 -1.93 8.74
CA ASN A 44 -18.46 -2.92 8.30
C ASN A 44 -18.51 -3.09 6.77
N VAL A 45 -17.59 -2.47 6.03
CA VAL A 45 -17.57 -2.56 4.57
C VAL A 45 -16.84 -3.84 4.17
N GLU A 46 -17.56 -4.81 3.62
CA GLU A 46 -16.94 -5.87 2.84
C GLU A 46 -16.67 -5.35 1.42
N GLU A 47 -15.39 -5.29 1.02
CA GLU A 47 -15.07 -5.03 -0.37
C GLU A 47 -15.50 -6.20 -1.24
N THR A 48 -16.41 -5.95 -2.18
CA THR A 48 -16.68 -6.87 -3.28
C THR A 48 -15.59 -6.75 -4.33
N HIS A 49 -15.09 -7.89 -4.79
CA HIS A 49 -14.08 -7.96 -5.83
C HIS A 49 -14.73 -8.38 -7.15
N ASN A 50 -14.77 -7.47 -8.12
CA ASN A 50 -15.22 -7.78 -9.48
C ASN A 50 -14.10 -8.50 -10.24
N LEU A 51 -14.37 -9.68 -10.80
CA LEU A 51 -13.42 -10.45 -11.63
C LEU A 51 -12.95 -9.65 -12.86
N ASN A 52 -13.81 -8.75 -13.35
CA ASN A 52 -13.56 -7.93 -14.52
C ASN A 52 -12.84 -6.61 -14.20
N MET A 53 -12.27 -6.44 -13.01
CA MET A 53 -11.45 -5.26 -12.66
C MET A 53 -10.38 -5.02 -13.72
N SER A 54 -10.33 -3.80 -14.25
CA SER A 54 -9.27 -3.31 -15.13
C SER A 54 -7.90 -3.31 -14.43
N GLU A 55 -6.81 -3.23 -15.19
CA GLU A 55 -5.47 -3.08 -14.61
C GLU A 55 -5.36 -1.85 -13.71
N THR A 56 -6.03 -0.75 -14.09
CA THR A 56 -6.07 0.48 -13.31
C THR A 56 -6.75 0.27 -11.96
N GLU A 57 -7.90 -0.40 -11.94
CA GLU A 57 -8.59 -0.73 -10.68
C GLU A 57 -7.76 -1.68 -9.81
N ILE A 58 -7.09 -2.66 -10.42
CA ILE A 58 -6.15 -3.55 -9.71
C ILE A 58 -5.04 -2.72 -9.07
N LYS A 59 -4.46 -1.78 -9.82
CA LYS A 59 -3.37 -0.90 -9.34
C LYS A 59 -3.81 0.09 -8.27
N GLN A 60 -5.09 0.43 -8.22
CA GLN A 60 -5.66 1.26 -7.16
C GLN A 60 -5.90 0.47 -5.88
N LYS A 61 -6.32 -0.80 -5.99
CA LYS A 61 -6.75 -1.60 -4.83
C LYS A 61 -5.65 -2.44 -4.19
N PHE A 62 -4.75 -2.99 -4.99
CA PHE A 62 -3.82 -4.03 -4.53
C PHE A 62 -2.37 -3.61 -4.61
N GLN A 63 -1.49 -4.30 -3.90
CA GLN A 63 -0.05 -4.24 -4.07
C GLN A 63 0.54 -5.62 -3.77
N LEU A 64 1.68 -5.93 -4.36
CA LEU A 64 2.40 -7.18 -4.08
C LEU A 64 3.45 -6.96 -3.00
N LEU A 65 3.42 -7.79 -1.97
CA LEU A 65 4.35 -7.74 -0.84
C LEU A 65 5.08 -9.07 -0.70
N LYS A 66 6.35 -9.02 -0.31
CA LYS A 66 7.14 -10.21 0.01
C LYS A 66 6.57 -10.92 1.24
N LYS A 67 6.55 -12.25 1.18
CA LYS A 67 6.26 -13.15 2.29
C LYS A 67 7.07 -14.43 2.11
N ASP A 68 8.25 -14.49 2.72
CA ASP A 68 9.12 -15.66 2.73
C ASP A 68 9.64 -15.95 4.15
N SER A 69 10.54 -16.93 4.28
CA SER A 69 11.18 -17.28 5.56
C SER A 69 12.07 -16.18 6.13
N GLY A 70 12.54 -15.25 5.29
CA GLY A 70 13.41 -14.13 5.67
C GLY A 70 12.65 -12.85 6.02
N GLY A 71 11.33 -12.78 5.80
CA GLY A 71 10.53 -11.63 6.21
C GLY A 71 9.14 -11.58 5.59
N ASN A 72 8.29 -10.78 6.22
CA ASN A 72 6.91 -10.57 5.80
C ASN A 72 6.60 -9.08 5.74
N HIS A 73 6.59 -8.52 4.52
CA HIS A 73 6.30 -7.12 4.28
C HIS A 73 4.83 -6.76 4.56
N ASN A 74 3.91 -7.72 4.40
CA ASN A 74 2.52 -7.54 4.82
C ASN A 74 2.42 -7.30 6.34
N LEU A 75 3.16 -8.08 7.13
CA LEU A 75 3.21 -7.87 8.58
C LEU A 75 3.76 -6.50 8.95
N LEU A 76 4.82 -6.03 8.27
CA LEU A 76 5.35 -4.67 8.49
C LEU A 76 4.32 -3.58 8.20
N LYS A 77 3.59 -3.72 7.08
CA LYS A 77 2.49 -2.81 6.74
C LYS A 77 1.40 -2.82 7.80
N SER A 78 0.89 -4.00 8.16
CA SER A 78 -0.19 -4.13 9.16
C SER A 78 0.21 -3.50 10.49
N ARG A 79 1.41 -3.79 11.02
CA ARG A 79 1.91 -3.16 12.26
C ARG A 79 2.03 -1.65 12.15
N SER A 80 2.48 -1.13 11.01
CA SER A 80 2.53 0.31 10.80
C SER A 80 1.14 0.94 10.73
N CYS A 81 0.17 0.26 10.11
CA CYS A 81 -1.20 0.73 10.02
C CYS A 81 -1.91 0.70 11.39
N GLU A 82 -1.72 -0.36 12.17
CA GLU A 82 -2.17 -0.45 13.57
C GLU A 82 -1.62 0.70 14.43
N CYS A 83 -0.32 0.99 14.31
CA CYS A 83 0.31 2.10 15.02
C CYS A 83 -0.33 3.44 14.61
N CYS A 84 -0.56 3.65 13.32
CA CYS A 84 -1.20 4.85 12.80
C CYS A 84 -2.64 5.01 13.31
N ILE A 85 -3.42 3.91 13.37
CA ILE A 85 -4.78 3.92 13.94
C ILE A 85 -4.75 4.34 15.41
N LYS A 86 -3.81 3.80 16.20
CA LYS A 86 -3.70 4.06 17.64
C LYS A 86 -3.21 5.48 17.97
N THR A 87 -2.24 5.98 17.21
CA THR A 87 -1.50 7.20 17.56
C THR A 87 -1.89 8.42 16.72
N GLY A 88 -2.58 8.21 15.60
CA GLY A 88 -2.78 9.23 14.58
C GLY A 88 -1.50 9.61 13.83
N LYS A 89 -0.38 8.90 14.01
CA LYS A 89 0.87 9.14 13.30
C LYS A 89 1.01 8.18 12.12
N ARG A 90 0.98 8.72 10.90
CA ARG A 90 1.17 7.96 9.66
C ARG A 90 2.57 7.34 9.63
N GLY A 91 2.65 6.12 9.12
CA GLY A 91 3.88 5.35 9.11
C GLY A 91 4.96 5.92 8.19
N THR A 92 6.20 5.53 8.49
CA THR A 92 7.41 5.91 7.75
C THR A 92 8.09 4.64 7.24
N PRO A 93 7.72 4.15 6.05
CA PRO A 93 8.32 2.94 5.52
C PRO A 93 9.84 3.08 5.45
N LEU A 94 10.56 2.05 5.91
CA LEU A 94 12.03 2.03 5.97
C LEU A 94 12.64 3.18 6.80
N GLY A 95 11.88 3.79 7.72
CA GLY A 95 12.33 4.93 8.53
C GLY A 95 12.33 6.27 7.79
N VAL A 96 11.90 6.31 6.54
CA VAL A 96 11.90 7.53 5.71
C VAL A 96 10.66 8.38 6.01
N LYS A 97 10.87 9.60 6.50
CA LYS A 97 9.83 10.59 6.80
C LYS A 97 9.38 11.32 5.54
N PHE A 98 8.68 10.60 4.66
CA PHE A 98 8.16 11.16 3.42
C PHE A 98 6.69 10.78 3.22
N TRP A 99 5.86 11.80 2.94
CA TRP A 99 4.47 11.65 2.57
C TRP A 99 4.22 12.41 1.27
N TYR A 100 3.80 11.70 0.22
CA TYR A 100 3.55 12.35 -1.09
C TYR A 100 2.30 13.24 -1.07
N GLN A 101 1.46 13.11 -0.03
CA GLN A 101 0.33 13.99 0.25
C GLN A 101 0.09 14.12 1.75
N GLY A 102 -0.14 15.35 2.23
CA GLY A 102 -0.34 15.63 3.65
C GLY A 102 0.97 15.57 4.44
N ASN A 103 0.90 15.06 5.67
CA ASN A 103 2.05 15.01 6.58
C ASN A 103 1.95 13.78 7.50
N GLU A 104 2.79 13.73 8.55
CA GLU A 104 2.82 12.65 9.53
C GLU A 104 1.52 12.46 10.32
N ASN A 105 0.64 13.45 10.39
CA ASN A 105 -0.57 13.38 11.20
C ASN A 105 -1.74 12.88 10.34
N TRP A 106 -2.57 12.02 10.94
CA TRP A 106 -3.87 11.68 10.39
C TRP A 106 -4.71 12.97 10.23
N PRO A 107 -5.34 13.21 9.06
CA PRO A 107 -6.12 14.43 8.86
C PRO A 107 -7.32 14.50 9.79
N ARG A 108 -7.52 15.65 10.45
CA ARG A 108 -8.56 15.83 11.48
C ARG A 108 -9.99 15.62 10.98
N ASN A 109 -10.24 15.87 9.69
CA ASN A 109 -11.56 15.80 9.08
C ASN A 109 -11.88 14.44 8.44
N ILE A 110 -11.03 13.42 8.64
CA ILE A 110 -11.20 12.11 8.04
C ILE A 110 -11.45 11.08 9.15
N PRO A 111 -12.51 10.26 9.06
CA PRO A 111 -12.78 9.23 10.05
C PRO A 111 -11.67 8.17 10.09
N GLN A 112 -11.45 7.53 11.25
CA GLN A 112 -10.42 6.48 11.38
C GLN A 112 -10.83 5.15 10.72
N VAL A 113 -12.14 4.91 10.56
CA VAL A 113 -12.71 3.67 10.03
C VAL A 113 -13.85 3.97 9.06
N GLY A 114 -14.17 3.01 8.20
CA GLY A 114 -15.17 3.11 7.14
C GLY A 114 -14.56 3.52 5.79
N LYS A 115 -15.38 3.49 4.74
CA LYS A 115 -14.97 3.81 3.36
C LYS A 115 -14.21 5.15 3.23
N ASP A 116 -14.64 6.17 3.97
CA ASP A 116 -14.07 7.51 3.86
C ASP A 116 -12.68 7.59 4.52
N ALA A 117 -12.32 6.62 5.37
CA ALA A 117 -11.00 6.55 6.01
C ALA A 117 -9.87 6.30 5.00
N GLU A 118 -10.16 5.71 3.85
CA GLU A 118 -9.15 5.48 2.79
C GLU A 118 -8.50 6.79 2.35
N THR A 119 -9.27 7.89 2.29
CA THR A 119 -8.74 9.22 1.95
C THR A 119 -7.65 9.69 2.91
N GLY A 120 -7.68 9.23 4.16
CA GLY A 120 -6.67 9.53 5.18
C GLY A 120 -5.39 8.71 5.02
N CYS A 121 -5.43 7.60 4.28
CA CYS A 121 -4.26 6.80 3.92
C CYS A 121 -3.46 7.41 2.77
N ILE A 122 -4.11 8.21 1.91
CA ILE A 122 -3.46 8.86 0.76
C ILE A 122 -2.28 9.72 1.24
N GLY A 123 -1.12 9.47 0.64
CA GLY A 123 0.15 10.11 0.97
C GLY A 123 1.09 9.24 1.79
N CYS A 124 0.59 8.21 2.47
CA CYS A 124 1.40 7.27 3.24
C CYS A 124 2.07 6.25 2.30
N GLY A 125 3.37 5.99 2.48
CA GLY A 125 4.05 4.99 1.65
C GLY A 125 3.55 3.55 1.86
N TRP A 126 3.07 3.21 3.07
CA TRP A 126 2.43 1.91 3.32
C TRP A 126 1.11 1.71 2.57
N TYR A 127 0.42 2.81 2.23
CA TYR A 127 -0.78 2.75 1.40
C TYR A 127 -0.41 2.49 -0.07
N ASN A 128 0.63 3.16 -0.57
CA ASN A 128 1.03 3.07 -1.97
C ASN A 128 2.54 3.28 -2.13
N PHE A 129 3.30 2.17 -2.10
CA PHE A 129 4.76 2.20 -2.21
C PHE A 129 5.25 2.71 -3.57
N ASP A 130 4.51 2.43 -4.65
CA ASP A 130 4.91 2.84 -6.00
C ASP A 130 4.87 4.35 -6.17
N ILE A 131 3.74 4.98 -5.82
CA ILE A 131 3.64 6.45 -5.86
C ILE A 131 4.65 7.07 -4.89
N TRP A 132 4.74 6.54 -3.68
CA TRP A 132 5.67 7.03 -2.67
C TRP A 132 7.13 7.01 -3.14
N ARG A 133 7.60 5.89 -3.70
CA ARG A 133 8.96 5.77 -4.26
C ARG A 133 9.17 6.72 -5.43
N ASN A 134 8.22 6.76 -6.37
CA ASN A 134 8.34 7.59 -7.57
C ASN A 134 8.38 9.08 -7.24
N THR A 135 7.48 9.56 -6.37
CA THR A 135 7.48 10.96 -5.93
C THR A 135 8.72 11.31 -5.12
N LEU A 136 9.23 10.39 -4.28
CA LEU A 136 10.48 10.62 -3.55
C LEU A 136 11.66 10.78 -4.52
N ASN A 137 11.81 9.89 -5.50
CA ASN A 137 12.87 9.95 -6.49
C ASN A 137 12.78 11.20 -7.38
N GLN A 138 11.57 11.62 -7.73
CA GLN A 138 11.35 12.88 -8.43
C GLN A 138 11.85 14.06 -7.62
N LYS A 139 11.47 14.17 -6.34
CA LYS A 139 11.94 15.25 -5.46
C LYS A 139 13.46 15.27 -5.27
N LEU A 140 14.08 14.10 -5.19
CA LEU A 140 15.55 14.00 -5.11
C LEU A 140 16.22 14.47 -6.41
N THR A 141 15.59 14.24 -7.56
CA THR A 141 16.09 14.73 -8.86
C THR A 141 15.96 16.24 -8.96
N GLU A 142 14.80 16.79 -8.60
CA GLU A 142 14.55 18.24 -8.57
C GLU A 142 15.58 18.94 -7.64
N PHE A 143 15.77 18.42 -6.44
CA PHE A 143 16.74 18.97 -5.48
C PHE A 143 18.19 18.99 -6.02
N LYS A 144 18.58 18.02 -6.85
CA LYS A 144 19.91 17.98 -7.47
C LYS A 144 20.07 18.94 -8.65
N GLN A 145 18.98 19.42 -9.23
CA GLN A 145 19.03 20.41 -10.33
C GLN A 145 19.14 21.83 -9.79
N ASP A 146 18.62 22.06 -8.59
CA ASP A 146 18.61 23.36 -7.92
C ASP A 146 19.89 23.65 -7.11
N ASN A 147 20.80 22.66 -6.97
CA ASN A 147 22.08 22.76 -6.23
C ASN A 147 23.25 22.29 -7.09
#